data_AF-A0A2N3FM01-F1
#
_entry.id   AF-A0A2N3FM01-F1
#
_cell.length_a   1.000
_cell.length_b   1.000
_cell.length_c   1.000
_cell.angle_alpha   90.00
_cell.angle_beta   90.00
_cell.angle_gamma   90.00
#
_symmetry.space_group_name_H-M   'P 1'
#
loop_
_entity.id
_entity.type
_entity.pdbx_description
1 polymer ?
#
loop_
_entity_poly.entity_id
_entity_poly.type
_entity_poly.pdbx_seq_one_letter_code
_entity_poly.pdbx_strand_id
1 'polypeptide(L)'
;MALVLLRLRLAIARRSRGTGNGAQLYFATSWVLGLVGGLLAGMGTSALLSAGGAGDLLLLAAFGAIFIPWVIGPIVEPTLADGTVDPQRLEQFPLNGWQQVSGLLLGALVSPTAAFTFLFATGGVVAFAVPLTVRLAAVVTALLFTVMCVAVSRAAQALLAGALRSRRGTDIAAFAASLLVLVVYLFAQQARSTAAGLVNQSASGLLGTVLSWTPPGAAGRAILGARDGDWPDLGLRLGIILVTIGLAVAAWAWVLSRRVDGATAARYRSRSRRNATDLPLTPGILRGLPMGPTLAATSQQLRYFFLRSPRAIQTLVIPPVMGVVVAHTSFVEYGLAAQTAAFAAMSVVAG
;
A
#
# COMPACT_ATOMS: atom_id res chain seq x y z
N MET A 1 21.15 -5.24 -19.46
CA MET A 1 20.48 -6.20 -18.56
C MET A 1 19.05 -5.78 -18.19
N ALA A 2 18.84 -4.62 -17.55
CA ALA A 2 17.48 -4.16 -17.16
C ALA A 2 16.47 -4.06 -18.34
N LEU A 3 16.90 -3.54 -19.50
CA LEU A 3 16.07 -3.51 -20.73
C LEU A 3 15.73 -4.91 -21.27
N VAL A 4 16.61 -5.89 -21.10
CA VAL A 4 16.37 -7.27 -21.52
C VAL A 4 15.31 -7.91 -20.62
N LEU A 5 15.40 -7.69 -19.31
CA LEU A 5 14.38 -8.13 -18.35
C LEU A 5 13.03 -7.45 -18.57
N LEU A 6 13.03 -6.16 -18.92
CA LEU A 6 11.82 -5.44 -19.29
C LEU A 6 11.16 -6.06 -20.54
N ARG A 7 11.94 -6.31 -21.60
CA ARG A 7 11.44 -6.98 -22.82
C ARG A 7 10.92 -8.38 -22.53
N LEU A 8 11.62 -9.16 -21.71
CA LEU A 8 11.20 -10.48 -21.26
C LEU A 8 9.88 -10.42 -20.50
N ARG A 9 9.74 -9.48 -19.55
CA ARG A 9 8.49 -9.30 -18.81
C ARG A 9 7.35 -8.88 -19.73
N LEU A 10 7.57 -7.94 -20.64
CA LEU A 10 6.55 -7.53 -21.61
C LEU A 10 6.16 -8.69 -22.55
N ALA A 11 7.11 -9.51 -22.96
CA ALA A 11 6.87 -10.70 -23.78
C ALA A 11 6.10 -11.79 -23.00
N ILE A 12 6.48 -12.05 -21.75
CA ILE A 12 5.77 -12.98 -20.87
C ILE A 12 4.37 -12.47 -20.57
N ALA A 13 4.22 -11.20 -20.20
CA ALA A 13 2.91 -10.57 -19.99
C ALA A 13 2.08 -10.60 -21.27
N ARG A 14 2.68 -10.50 -22.47
CA ARG A 14 1.98 -10.68 -23.75
C ARG A 14 1.51 -12.11 -23.97
N ARG A 15 2.29 -13.12 -23.57
CA ARG A 15 1.91 -14.54 -23.68
C ARG A 15 0.95 -15.00 -22.60
N SER A 16 1.14 -14.56 -21.35
CA SER A 16 0.33 -14.95 -20.19
C SER A 16 -1.06 -14.32 -20.21
N ARG A 17 -1.26 -13.25 -20.98
CA ARG A 17 -2.57 -12.63 -21.23
C ARG A 17 -3.57 -13.60 -21.86
N GLY A 18 -3.11 -14.65 -22.54
CA GLY A 18 -3.97 -15.50 -23.37
C GLY A 18 -4.47 -14.75 -24.61
N THR A 19 -4.91 -15.49 -25.61
CA THR A 19 -5.40 -14.94 -26.88
C THR A 19 -6.92 -14.74 -26.91
N GLY A 20 -7.63 -15.11 -25.84
CA GLY A 20 -9.09 -15.01 -25.77
C GLY A 20 -9.59 -13.57 -25.73
N ASN A 21 -10.74 -13.32 -26.37
CA ASN A 21 -11.35 -11.99 -26.47
C ASN A 21 -11.58 -11.33 -25.10
N GLY A 22 -11.93 -12.10 -24.06
CA GLY A 22 -12.16 -11.57 -22.71
C GLY A 22 -10.90 -10.96 -22.07
N ALA A 23 -9.73 -11.56 -22.27
CA ALA A 23 -8.48 -11.04 -21.72
C ALA A 23 -7.99 -9.80 -22.48
N GLN A 24 -8.22 -9.75 -23.80
CA GLN A 24 -7.95 -8.55 -24.59
C GLN A 24 -8.88 -7.40 -24.22
N LEU A 25 -10.16 -7.67 -23.99
CA LEU A 25 -11.13 -6.67 -23.53
C LEU A 25 -10.75 -6.13 -22.15
N TYR A 26 -10.43 -6.98 -21.17
CA TYR A 26 -9.96 -6.53 -19.84
C TYR A 26 -8.70 -5.67 -19.92
N PHE A 27 -7.74 -6.04 -20.78
CA PHE A 27 -6.54 -5.24 -20.99
C PHE A 27 -6.88 -3.89 -21.61
N ALA A 28 -7.68 -3.86 -22.67
CA ALA A 28 -8.08 -2.61 -23.32
C ALA A 28 -8.84 -1.70 -22.36
N THR A 29 -9.84 -2.24 -21.63
CA THR A 29 -10.63 -1.46 -20.68
C THR A 29 -9.81 -0.93 -19.52
N SER A 30 -8.90 -1.72 -18.94
CA SER A 30 -8.01 -1.24 -17.87
C SER A 30 -7.09 -0.11 -18.32
N TRP A 31 -6.54 -0.16 -19.53
CA TRP A 31 -5.75 0.94 -20.10
C TRP A 31 -6.60 2.17 -20.40
N VAL A 32 -7.77 2.01 -21.01
CA VAL A 32 -8.68 3.12 -21.28
C VAL A 32 -9.09 3.80 -19.98
N LEU A 33 -9.48 3.04 -18.96
CA LEU A 33 -9.84 3.58 -17.64
C LEU A 33 -8.66 4.28 -16.96
N GLY A 34 -7.46 3.68 -17.00
CA GLY A 34 -6.26 4.30 -16.43
C GLY A 34 -5.89 5.61 -17.11
N LEU A 35 -5.96 5.67 -18.45
CA LEU A 35 -5.63 6.86 -19.22
C LEU A 35 -6.70 7.95 -19.06
N VAL A 36 -7.99 7.62 -19.27
CA VAL A 36 -9.09 8.58 -19.15
C VAL A 36 -9.21 9.08 -17.72
N GLY A 37 -9.20 8.18 -16.73
CA GLY A 37 -9.21 8.56 -15.33
C GLY A 37 -8.01 9.40 -14.93
N GLY A 38 -6.82 9.08 -15.44
CA GLY A 38 -5.60 9.82 -15.18
C GLY A 38 -5.63 11.23 -15.75
N LEU A 39 -6.17 11.40 -16.96
CA LEU A 39 -6.37 12.70 -17.59
C LEU A 39 -7.38 13.56 -16.81
N LEU A 40 -8.52 12.99 -16.40
CA LEU A 40 -9.52 13.69 -15.59
C LEU A 40 -8.94 14.11 -14.24
N ALA A 41 -8.20 13.23 -13.58
CA ALA A 41 -7.52 13.53 -12.33
C ALA A 41 -6.40 14.59 -12.51
N GLY A 42 -5.70 14.56 -13.65
CA GLY A 42 -4.73 15.57 -14.05
C GLY A 42 -5.37 16.94 -14.29
N MET A 43 -6.56 17.00 -14.89
CA MET A 43 -7.33 18.24 -14.99
C MET A 43 -7.69 18.78 -13.60
N GLY A 44 -8.09 17.92 -12.67
CA GLY A 44 -8.30 18.30 -11.27
C GLY A 44 -7.05 18.90 -10.62
N THR A 45 -5.89 18.28 -10.85
CA THR A 45 -4.59 18.78 -10.37
C THR A 45 -4.26 20.17 -10.95
N SER A 46 -4.49 20.37 -12.25
CA SER A 46 -4.34 21.66 -12.93
C SER A 46 -5.25 22.74 -12.32
N ALA A 47 -6.52 22.39 -12.09
CA ALA A 47 -7.51 23.29 -11.50
C ALA A 47 -7.12 23.68 -10.07
N LEU A 48 -6.72 22.71 -9.24
CA LEU A 48 -6.27 22.95 -7.85
C LEU A 48 -5.03 23.84 -7.79
N LEU A 49 -4.04 23.58 -8.67
CA LEU A 49 -2.82 24.38 -8.73
C LEU A 49 -3.10 25.83 -9.17
N SER A 50 -4.05 26.01 -10.09
CA SER A 50 -4.44 27.33 -10.62
C SER A 50 -5.31 28.13 -9.64
N ALA A 51 -6.07 27.46 -8.77
CA ALA A 51 -6.99 28.10 -7.82
C ALA A 51 -6.24 28.84 -6.69
N GLY A 52 -5.09 28.34 -6.25
CA GLY A 52 -4.35 28.89 -5.11
C GLY A 52 -5.12 28.81 -3.78
N GLY A 53 -4.50 29.22 -2.68
CA GLY A 53 -5.14 29.30 -1.36
C GLY A 53 -5.63 27.93 -0.85
N ALA A 54 -6.96 27.71 -0.81
CA ALA A 54 -7.56 26.43 -0.42
C ALA A 54 -7.23 25.30 -1.42
N GLY A 55 -6.99 25.63 -2.70
CA GLY A 55 -6.58 24.68 -3.73
C GLY A 55 -5.25 23.99 -3.41
N ASP A 56 -4.34 24.67 -2.71
CA ASP A 56 -3.02 24.17 -2.35
C ASP A 56 -3.11 23.04 -1.31
N LEU A 57 -4.00 23.19 -0.31
CA LEU A 57 -4.23 22.16 0.69
C LEU A 57 -4.90 20.92 0.08
N LEU A 58 -5.88 21.14 -0.81
CA LEU A 58 -6.54 20.07 -1.54
C LEU A 58 -5.59 19.34 -2.50
N LEU A 59 -4.62 20.05 -3.09
CA LEU A 59 -3.57 19.45 -3.90
C LEU A 59 -2.71 18.49 -3.07
N LEU A 60 -2.23 18.92 -1.90
CA LEU A 60 -1.48 18.06 -0.97
C LEU A 60 -2.30 16.82 -0.57
N ALA A 61 -3.58 17.02 -0.25
CA ALA A 61 -4.49 15.94 0.09
C ALA A 61 -4.71 14.96 -1.07
N ALA A 62 -4.81 15.45 -2.32
CA ALA A 62 -4.99 14.62 -3.50
C ALA A 62 -3.78 13.70 -3.77
N PHE A 63 -2.55 14.21 -3.60
CA PHE A 63 -1.35 13.38 -3.68
C PHE A 63 -1.33 12.30 -2.58
N GLY A 64 -1.73 12.66 -1.36
CA GLY A 64 -1.92 11.69 -0.28
C GLY A 64 -2.97 10.61 -0.62
N ALA A 65 -4.11 11.03 -1.16
CA ALA A 65 -5.21 10.17 -1.55
C ALA A 65 -4.80 9.15 -2.63
N ILE A 66 -4.02 9.58 -3.63
CA ILE A 66 -3.52 8.68 -4.67
C ILE A 66 -2.43 7.74 -4.17
N PHE A 67 -1.63 8.16 -3.19
CA PHE A 67 -0.61 7.31 -2.58
C PHE A 67 -1.21 6.16 -1.74
N ILE A 68 -2.37 6.38 -1.11
CA ILE A 68 -3.02 5.41 -0.23
C ILE A 68 -3.23 4.02 -0.90
N PRO A 69 -3.87 3.92 -2.09
CA PRO A 69 -4.04 2.63 -2.77
C PRO A 69 -2.73 1.89 -3.06
N TRP A 70 -1.61 2.59 -3.27
CA TRP A 70 -0.31 1.95 -3.52
C TRP A 70 0.25 1.25 -2.29
N VAL A 71 -0.06 1.75 -1.09
CA VAL A 71 0.34 1.16 0.19
C VAL A 71 -0.64 0.08 0.63
N ILE A 72 -1.95 0.34 0.48
CA ILE A 72 -3.01 -0.58 0.90
C ILE A 72 -3.19 -1.76 -0.06
N GLY A 73 -3.05 -1.55 -1.37
CA GLY A 73 -3.24 -2.59 -2.39
C GLY A 73 -2.47 -3.88 -2.11
N PRO A 74 -1.15 -3.83 -1.83
CA PRO A 74 -0.35 -4.98 -1.42
C PRO A 74 -0.85 -5.75 -0.20
N ILE A 75 -1.52 -5.06 0.73
CA ILE A 75 -2.02 -5.61 1.99
C ILE A 75 -3.33 -6.36 1.78
N VAL A 76 -4.27 -5.74 1.05
CA VAL A 76 -5.62 -6.27 0.85
C VAL A 76 -5.59 -7.48 -0.07
N GLU A 77 -4.74 -7.45 -1.11
CA GLU A 77 -4.60 -8.56 -2.04
C GLU A 77 -3.12 -8.99 -2.18
N PRO A 78 -2.60 -9.77 -1.22
CA PRO A 78 -1.26 -10.34 -1.32
C PRO A 78 -1.13 -11.30 -2.53
N THR A 79 -2.25 -11.82 -3.02
CA THR A 79 -2.36 -12.83 -4.09
C THR A 79 -2.43 -12.24 -5.49
N LEU A 80 -2.81 -10.96 -5.65
CA LEU A 80 -2.75 -10.25 -6.94
C LEU A 80 -1.35 -9.71 -7.25
N ALA A 81 -0.33 -10.06 -6.45
CA ALA A 81 1.06 -9.82 -6.75
C ALA A 81 1.39 -10.43 -8.13
N ASP A 82 1.29 -9.60 -9.17
CA ASP A 82 1.52 -9.89 -10.59
C ASP A 82 2.03 -11.30 -10.88
N GLY A 83 1.11 -12.21 -11.24
CA GLY A 83 1.45 -13.54 -11.75
C GLY A 83 2.22 -13.54 -13.07
N THR A 84 2.71 -12.38 -13.52
CA THR A 84 3.47 -12.23 -14.76
C THR A 84 4.97 -12.45 -14.57
N VAL A 85 5.52 -12.29 -13.36
CA VAL A 85 6.92 -12.64 -13.05
C VAL A 85 7.04 -13.06 -11.59
N ASP A 86 6.92 -14.37 -11.35
CA ASP A 86 7.21 -14.93 -10.03
C ASP A 86 8.72 -14.82 -9.75
N PRO A 87 9.16 -14.10 -8.69
CA PRO A 87 10.58 -14.02 -8.35
C PRO A 87 11.23 -15.39 -8.16
N GLN A 88 10.46 -16.43 -7.80
CA GLN A 88 10.96 -17.80 -7.69
C GLN A 88 11.37 -18.40 -9.03
N ARG A 89 10.76 -17.97 -10.14
CA ARG A 89 11.16 -18.39 -11.48
C ARG A 89 12.40 -17.65 -11.97
N LEU A 90 12.65 -16.43 -11.46
CA LEU A 90 13.86 -15.68 -11.77
C LEU A 90 15.09 -16.17 -10.99
N GLU A 91 14.91 -16.89 -9.87
CA GLU A 91 16.01 -17.55 -9.14
C GLU A 91 16.74 -18.61 -9.99
N GLN A 92 16.13 -19.11 -11.06
CA GLN A 92 16.77 -20.02 -12.02
C GLN A 92 17.82 -19.32 -12.90
N PHE A 93 17.82 -17.99 -12.94
CA PHE A 93 18.77 -17.19 -13.70
C PHE A 93 19.80 -16.54 -12.75
N PRO A 94 21.08 -16.44 -13.14
CA PRO A 94 22.15 -15.86 -12.32
C PRO A 94 22.04 -14.32 -12.26
N LEU A 95 20.98 -13.81 -11.64
CA LEU A 95 20.70 -12.38 -11.51
C LEU A 95 20.92 -11.92 -10.07
N ASN A 96 21.70 -10.86 -9.90
CA ASN A 96 21.85 -10.20 -8.60
C ASN A 96 20.52 -9.56 -8.17
N GLY A 97 20.24 -9.50 -6.86
CA GLY A 97 18.98 -8.94 -6.33
C GLY A 97 18.65 -7.54 -6.86
N TRP A 98 19.66 -6.68 -7.05
CA TRP A 98 19.51 -5.35 -7.65
C TRP A 98 19.06 -5.37 -9.12
N GLN A 99 19.51 -6.35 -9.90
CA GLN A 99 19.09 -6.50 -11.30
C GLN A 99 17.64 -6.93 -11.38
N GLN A 100 17.20 -7.84 -10.50
CA GLN A 100 15.80 -8.25 -10.41
C GLN A 100 14.89 -7.07 -10.01
N VAL A 101 15.28 -6.30 -9.00
CA VAL A 101 14.56 -5.10 -8.56
C VAL A 101 14.41 -4.09 -9.70
N SER A 102 15.49 -3.78 -10.43
CA SER A 102 15.41 -2.82 -11.55
C SER A 102 14.50 -3.28 -12.68
N GLY A 103 14.56 -4.56 -13.08
CA GLY A 103 13.70 -5.12 -14.13
C GLY A 103 12.22 -5.19 -13.71
N LEU A 104 11.96 -5.56 -12.46
CA LEU A 104 10.61 -5.61 -11.91
C LEU A 104 10.02 -4.21 -11.71
N LEU A 105 10.82 -3.23 -11.28
CA LEU A 105 10.41 -1.83 -11.16
C LEU A 105 10.05 -1.26 -12.53
N LEU A 106 10.93 -1.40 -13.53
CA LEU A 106 10.68 -0.90 -14.88
C LEU A 106 9.43 -1.53 -15.50
N GLY A 107 9.22 -2.82 -15.32
CA GLY A 107 7.99 -3.45 -15.81
C GLY A 107 6.74 -3.03 -15.05
N ALA A 108 6.86 -2.67 -13.76
CA ALA A 108 5.71 -2.26 -12.94
C ALA A 108 5.30 -0.81 -13.25
N LEU A 109 6.26 0.01 -13.68
CA LEU A 109 6.00 1.34 -14.25
C LEU A 109 5.20 1.27 -15.55
N VAL A 110 5.29 0.16 -16.31
CA VAL A 110 4.44 -0.08 -17.48
C VAL A 110 3.16 -0.78 -17.05
N SER A 111 2.28 -0.05 -16.37
CA SER A 111 0.96 -0.51 -15.95
C SER A 111 -0.08 0.60 -16.08
N PRO A 112 -1.38 0.25 -16.27
CA PRO A 112 -2.46 1.25 -16.33
C PRO A 112 -2.53 2.14 -15.08
N THR A 113 -2.24 1.58 -13.89
CA THR A 113 -2.26 2.30 -12.62
C THR A 113 -1.08 3.26 -12.47
N ALA A 114 0.11 2.88 -12.92
CA ALA A 114 1.25 3.80 -12.99
C ALA A 114 1.02 4.91 -14.02
N ALA A 115 0.42 4.60 -15.17
CA ALA A 115 0.03 5.60 -16.17
C ALA A 115 -1.00 6.59 -15.61
N PHE A 116 -2.03 6.11 -14.90
CA PHE A 116 -2.99 6.95 -14.18
C PHE A 116 -2.28 7.91 -13.20
N THR A 117 -1.39 7.39 -12.37
CA THR A 117 -0.68 8.16 -11.32
C THR A 117 0.22 9.22 -11.94
N PHE A 118 0.91 8.88 -13.03
CA PHE A 118 1.75 9.80 -13.78
C PHE A 118 0.90 10.93 -14.40
N LEU A 119 -0.18 10.58 -15.10
CA LEU A 119 -1.06 11.57 -15.73
C LEU A 119 -1.68 12.52 -14.72
N PHE A 120 -2.15 12.00 -13.58
CA PHE A 120 -2.61 12.81 -12.45
C PHE A 120 -1.53 13.82 -12.03
N ALA A 121 -0.33 13.35 -11.70
CA ALA A 121 0.71 14.21 -11.16
C ALA A 121 1.27 15.20 -12.19
N THR A 122 1.25 14.85 -13.49
CA THR A 122 1.61 15.77 -14.57
C THR A 122 0.56 16.86 -14.83
N GLY A 123 -0.62 16.79 -14.21
CA GLY A 123 -1.68 17.78 -14.42
C GLY A 123 -1.23 19.23 -14.21
N GLY A 124 -0.29 19.47 -13.29
CA GLY A 124 0.31 20.80 -13.07
C GLY A 124 1.00 21.41 -14.29
N VAL A 125 1.37 20.61 -15.29
CA VAL A 125 1.94 21.08 -16.56
C VAL A 125 0.96 21.93 -17.35
N VAL A 126 -0.35 21.69 -17.23
CA VAL A 126 -1.40 22.38 -18.00
C VAL A 126 -2.04 23.52 -17.20
N ALA A 127 -1.53 23.82 -16.01
CA ALA A 127 -2.05 24.91 -15.18
C ALA A 127 -1.90 26.28 -15.86
N PHE A 128 -2.85 27.16 -15.59
CA PHE A 128 -2.95 28.49 -16.20
C PHE A 128 -1.87 29.43 -15.65
N ALA A 129 -1.31 30.28 -16.51
CA ALA A 129 -0.32 31.30 -16.14
C ALA A 129 0.96 30.77 -15.46
N VAL A 130 1.28 29.48 -15.63
CA VAL A 130 2.48 28.86 -15.05
C VAL A 130 3.67 28.89 -16.03
N PRO A 131 4.86 29.38 -15.61
CA PRO A 131 6.05 29.47 -16.48
C PRO A 131 6.64 28.09 -16.82
N LEU A 132 7.48 28.03 -17.85
CA LEU A 132 8.08 26.78 -18.35
C LEU A 132 8.86 26.02 -17.28
N THR A 133 9.55 26.73 -16.39
CA THR A 133 10.34 26.14 -15.30
C THR A 133 9.49 25.33 -14.33
N VAL A 134 8.29 25.82 -14.00
CA VAL A 134 7.34 25.14 -13.13
C VAL A 134 6.68 23.94 -13.83
N ARG A 135 6.46 24.03 -15.15
CA ARG A 135 6.01 22.87 -15.95
C ARG A 135 7.05 21.75 -15.93
N LEU A 136 8.34 22.08 -16.08
CA LEU A 136 9.42 21.09 -15.97
C LEU A 136 9.49 20.49 -14.56
N ALA A 137 9.37 21.31 -13.52
CA ALA A 137 9.29 20.85 -12.14
C ALA A 137 8.11 19.88 -11.90
N ALA A 138 6.94 20.17 -12.46
CA ALA A 138 5.77 19.30 -12.38
C ALA A 138 6.02 17.94 -13.05
N VAL A 139 6.67 17.91 -14.23
CA VAL A 139 7.04 16.64 -14.90
C VAL A 139 8.01 15.83 -14.07
N VAL A 140 9.08 16.46 -13.54
CA VAL A 140 10.08 15.78 -12.69
C VAL A 140 9.42 15.22 -11.43
N THR A 141 8.58 16.03 -10.78
CA THR A 141 7.85 15.61 -9.57
C THR A 141 6.89 14.47 -9.87
N ALA A 142 6.17 14.52 -11.00
CA ALA A 142 5.26 13.46 -11.42
C ALA A 142 5.98 12.13 -11.68
N LEU A 143 7.14 12.18 -12.34
CA LEU A 143 7.98 11.01 -12.56
C LEU A 143 8.42 10.40 -11.23
N LEU A 144 9.00 11.21 -10.34
CA LEU A 144 9.51 10.74 -9.05
C LEU A 144 8.38 10.23 -8.13
N PHE A 145 7.24 10.92 -8.08
CA PHE A 145 6.07 10.49 -7.33
C PHE A 145 5.55 9.13 -7.82
N THR A 146 5.44 8.95 -9.14
CA THR A 146 5.02 7.67 -9.73
C THR A 146 5.99 6.53 -9.38
N VAL A 147 7.30 6.80 -9.49
CA VAL A 147 8.33 5.83 -9.11
C VAL A 147 8.25 5.48 -7.62
N MET A 148 8.04 6.48 -6.76
CA MET A 148 7.87 6.28 -5.32
C MET A 148 6.66 5.39 -5.01
N CYS A 149 5.51 5.68 -5.59
CA CYS A 149 4.29 4.87 -5.44
C CYS A 149 4.53 3.40 -5.80
N VAL A 150 5.14 3.14 -6.96
CA VAL A 150 5.44 1.79 -7.42
C VAL A 150 6.48 1.12 -6.52
N ALA A 151 7.56 1.82 -6.16
CA ALA A 151 8.64 1.28 -5.33
C ALA A 151 8.14 0.89 -3.93
N VAL A 152 7.36 1.76 -3.28
CA VAL A 152 6.76 1.50 -1.97
C VAL A 152 5.83 0.29 -2.04
N SER A 153 4.97 0.24 -3.07
CA SER A 153 4.05 -0.88 -3.26
C SER A 153 4.78 -2.22 -3.43
N ARG A 154 5.84 -2.25 -4.23
CA ARG A 154 6.65 -3.47 -4.45
C ARG A 154 7.47 -3.87 -3.23
N ALA A 155 8.01 -2.89 -2.50
CA ALA A 155 8.69 -3.14 -1.24
C ALA A 155 7.73 -3.75 -0.21
N ALA A 156 6.52 -3.19 -0.08
CA ALA A 156 5.47 -3.73 0.78
C ALA A 156 5.09 -5.17 0.38
N GLN A 157 4.87 -5.43 -0.91
CA GLN A 157 4.60 -6.80 -1.41
C GLN A 157 5.74 -7.77 -1.07
N ALA A 158 7.00 -7.38 -1.29
CA ALA A 158 8.15 -8.24 -1.01
C ALA A 158 8.30 -8.55 0.48
N LEU A 159 8.10 -7.53 1.33
CA LEU A 159 8.12 -7.65 2.79
C LEU A 159 6.99 -8.56 3.28
N LEU A 160 5.75 -8.35 2.80
CA LEU A 160 4.59 -9.18 3.14
C LEU A 160 4.80 -10.64 2.70
N ALA A 161 5.26 -10.86 1.46
CA ALA A 161 5.56 -12.19 0.96
C ALA A 161 6.69 -12.89 1.74
N GLY A 162 7.59 -12.14 2.37
CA GLY A 162 8.63 -12.67 3.26
C GLY A 162 8.10 -12.96 4.65
N ALA A 163 7.25 -12.07 5.17
CA ALA A 163 6.63 -12.16 6.48
C ALA A 163 5.67 -13.36 6.59
N LEU A 164 4.82 -13.58 5.57
CA LEU A 164 3.89 -14.71 5.47
C LEU A 164 4.56 -16.08 5.48
N ARG A 165 5.88 -16.14 5.19
CA ARG A 165 6.69 -17.37 5.19
C ARG A 165 7.25 -17.72 6.58
N SER A 166 7.14 -16.81 7.55
CA SER A 166 7.65 -16.95 8.93
C SER A 166 6.49 -16.92 9.93
N ARG A 167 6.40 -17.90 10.84
CA ARG A 167 5.33 -17.96 11.87
C ARG A 167 5.11 -16.64 12.63
N ARG A 168 6.19 -15.91 12.98
CA ARG A 168 6.10 -14.60 13.67
C ARG A 168 5.95 -13.43 12.72
N GLY A 169 6.34 -13.61 11.45
CA GLY A 169 6.26 -12.56 10.44
C GLY A 169 4.83 -12.33 9.99
N THR A 170 4.06 -13.41 9.85
CA THR A 170 2.64 -13.37 9.46
C THR A 170 1.81 -12.52 10.41
N ASP A 171 2.01 -12.67 11.73
CA ASP A 171 1.23 -11.94 12.75
C ASP A 171 1.61 -10.45 12.79
N ILE A 172 2.90 -10.13 12.69
CA ILE A 172 3.37 -8.74 12.64
C ILE A 172 2.93 -8.06 11.34
N ALA A 173 2.98 -8.76 10.22
CA ALA A 173 2.51 -8.26 8.93
C ALA A 173 1.01 -8.00 8.94
N ALA A 174 0.21 -8.93 9.48
CA ALA A 174 -1.24 -8.76 9.60
C ALA A 174 -1.60 -7.61 10.56
N PHE A 175 -0.90 -7.50 11.69
CA PHE A 175 -1.11 -6.40 12.64
C PHE A 175 -0.70 -5.04 12.04
N ALA A 176 0.46 -4.95 11.40
CA ALA A 176 0.94 -3.72 10.75
C ALA A 176 0.05 -3.31 9.57
N ALA A 177 -0.43 -4.28 8.80
CA ALA A 177 -1.43 -4.09 7.75
C ALA A 177 -2.72 -3.48 8.28
N SER A 178 -3.32 -4.10 9.31
CA SER A 178 -4.55 -3.63 9.93
C SER A 178 -4.38 -2.26 10.58
N LEU A 179 -3.24 -2.02 11.25
CA LEU A 179 -2.94 -0.73 11.86
C LEU A 179 -2.78 0.36 10.80
N LEU A 180 -2.12 0.07 9.68
CA LEU A 180 -1.96 1.01 8.57
C LEU A 180 -3.31 1.36 7.93
N VAL A 181 -4.16 0.36 7.70
CA VAL A 181 -5.52 0.57 7.21
C VAL A 181 -6.32 1.44 8.18
N LEU A 182 -6.22 1.19 9.49
CA LEU A 182 -6.88 1.98 10.51
C LEU A 182 -6.38 3.43 10.54
N VAL A 183 -5.06 3.66 10.48
CA VAL A 183 -4.47 5.01 10.45
C VAL A 183 -4.92 5.76 9.21
N VAL A 184 -4.92 5.11 8.05
CA VAL A 184 -5.39 5.71 6.79
C VAL A 184 -6.89 6.02 6.87
N TYR A 185 -7.68 5.12 7.44
CA TYR A 185 -9.13 5.31 7.63
C TYR A 185 -9.42 6.50 8.55
N LEU A 186 -8.74 6.58 9.70
CA LEU A 186 -8.88 7.67 10.65
C LEU A 186 -8.45 9.01 10.02
N PHE A 187 -7.37 9.00 9.24
CA PHE A 187 -6.92 10.18 8.50
C PHE A 187 -7.94 10.60 7.43
N ALA A 188 -8.50 9.67 6.67
CA ALA A 188 -9.53 9.94 5.67
C ALA A 188 -10.84 10.44 6.31
N GLN A 189 -11.23 9.89 7.47
CA GLN A 189 -12.38 10.35 8.23
C GLN A 189 -12.16 11.74 8.79
N GLN A 190 -10.98 12.01 9.36
CA GLN A 190 -10.62 13.34 9.85
C GLN A 190 -10.60 14.37 8.70
N ALA A 191 -10.10 13.99 7.52
CA ALA A 191 -10.12 14.85 6.34
C ALA A 191 -11.55 15.12 5.82
N ARG A 192 -12.46 14.14 5.91
CA ARG A 192 -13.88 14.32 5.56
C ARG A 192 -14.64 15.15 6.57
N SER A 193 -14.46 14.90 7.87
CA SER A 193 -15.12 15.65 8.95
C SER A 193 -14.67 17.11 8.97
N THR A 194 -13.44 17.38 8.54
CA THR A 194 -12.92 18.73 8.37
C THR A 194 -13.22 19.35 7.01
N ALA A 195 -13.84 18.66 6.05
CA ALA A 195 -14.09 19.20 4.72
C ALA A 195 -14.93 20.49 4.70
N ALA A 196 -15.83 20.67 5.67
CA ALA A 196 -16.55 21.92 5.88
C ALA A 196 -15.68 23.05 6.48
N GLY A 197 -14.59 22.71 7.19
CA GLY A 197 -13.61 23.62 7.79
C GLY A 197 -12.32 23.82 6.98
N LEU A 198 -12.06 22.99 5.94
CA LEU A 198 -10.92 23.11 5.03
C LEU A 198 -11.01 24.40 4.20
N VAL A 199 -12.21 24.94 3.99
CA VAL A 199 -12.43 26.23 3.31
C VAL A 199 -11.77 27.41 4.05
N ASN A 200 -11.64 27.30 5.38
CA ASN A 200 -11.01 28.33 6.22
C ASN A 200 -9.55 28.00 6.61
N GLN A 201 -9.01 26.87 6.17
CA GLN A 201 -7.62 26.47 6.47
C GLN A 201 -6.75 26.58 5.24
N SER A 202 -5.67 27.36 5.35
CA SER A 202 -4.66 27.51 4.31
C SER A 202 -3.65 26.34 4.33
N ALA A 203 -2.94 26.13 3.23
CA ALA A 203 -1.80 25.22 3.17
C ALA A 203 -0.69 25.57 4.18
N SER A 204 -0.68 26.80 4.72
CA SER A 204 0.20 27.26 5.81
C SER A 204 -0.30 26.88 7.22
N GLY A 205 -1.47 26.27 7.36
CA GLY A 205 -1.96 25.74 8.63
C GLY A 205 -1.17 24.51 9.12
N LEU A 206 -1.43 24.07 10.35
CA LEU A 206 -0.78 22.90 10.97
C LEU A 206 -0.94 21.64 10.10
N LEU A 207 -2.14 21.41 9.55
CA LEU A 207 -2.43 20.27 8.68
C LEU A 207 -1.63 20.32 7.37
N GLY A 208 -1.60 21.46 6.70
CA GLY A 208 -0.82 21.62 5.46
C GLY A 208 0.68 21.44 5.69
N THR A 209 1.18 21.94 6.82
CA THR A 209 2.58 21.74 7.24
C THR A 209 2.88 20.27 7.45
N VAL A 210 2.09 19.55 8.25
CA VAL A 210 2.29 18.11 8.50
C VAL A 210 2.20 17.30 7.20
N LEU A 211 1.19 17.56 6.36
CA LEU A 211 1.05 16.88 5.07
C LEU A 211 2.27 17.14 4.18
N SER A 212 2.78 18.36 4.13
CA SER A 212 3.92 18.72 3.27
C SER A 212 5.22 17.96 3.61
N TRP A 213 5.34 17.45 4.85
CA TRP A 213 6.45 16.64 5.30
C TRP A 213 6.25 15.14 5.07
N THR A 214 5.02 14.70 4.78
CA THR A 214 4.77 13.32 4.36
C THR A 214 5.33 13.08 2.95
N PRO A 215 5.87 11.89 2.61
CA PRO A 215 6.38 11.62 1.27
C PRO A 215 5.40 11.97 0.12
N PRO A 216 4.10 11.65 0.19
CA PRO A 216 3.17 12.05 -0.86
C PRO A 216 2.87 13.55 -0.85
N GLY A 217 2.71 14.18 0.31
CA GLY A 217 2.47 15.62 0.38
C GLY A 217 3.70 16.45 0.02
N ALA A 218 4.91 15.91 0.16
CA ALA A 218 6.14 16.52 -0.35
C ALA A 218 6.11 16.64 -1.88
N ALA A 219 5.55 15.67 -2.61
CA ALA A 219 5.34 15.79 -4.05
C ALA A 219 4.39 16.94 -4.41
N GLY A 220 3.25 17.05 -3.72
CA GLY A 220 2.35 18.20 -3.90
C GLY A 220 3.05 19.53 -3.58
N ARG A 221 3.79 19.59 -2.45
CA ARG A 221 4.50 20.81 -2.01
C ARG A 221 5.63 21.20 -2.96
N ALA A 222 6.32 20.25 -3.60
CA ALA A 222 7.36 20.55 -4.58
C ALA A 222 6.81 21.36 -5.77
N ILE A 223 5.61 21.01 -6.27
CA ILE A 223 4.96 21.74 -7.36
C ILE A 223 4.55 23.15 -6.91
N LEU A 224 4.05 23.28 -5.68
CA LEU A 224 3.74 24.59 -5.09
C LEU A 224 5.00 25.45 -4.89
N GLY A 225 6.09 24.88 -4.36
CA GLY A 225 7.36 25.59 -4.20
C GLY A 225 7.91 26.09 -5.53
N ALA A 226 7.80 25.30 -6.60
CA ALA A 226 8.13 25.77 -7.95
C ALA A 226 7.25 26.95 -8.38
N ARG A 227 5.92 26.84 -8.20
CA ARG A 227 4.97 27.91 -8.54
C ARG A 227 5.29 29.21 -7.79
N ASP A 228 5.64 29.10 -6.52
CA ASP A 228 5.94 30.23 -5.64
C ASP A 228 7.38 30.77 -5.84
N GLY A 229 8.21 30.10 -6.67
CA GLY A 229 9.59 30.50 -6.96
C GLY A 229 10.64 30.03 -5.94
N ASP A 230 10.25 29.22 -4.97
CA ASP A 230 11.11 28.67 -3.91
C ASP A 230 11.78 27.36 -4.38
N TRP A 231 12.83 27.51 -5.19
CA TRP A 231 13.66 26.39 -5.67
C TRP A 231 14.34 25.59 -4.55
N PRO A 232 14.81 26.20 -3.44
CA PRO A 232 15.28 25.46 -2.28
C PRO A 232 14.24 24.51 -1.66
N ASP A 233 13.00 24.95 -1.44
CA ASP A 233 11.95 24.06 -0.91
C ASP A 233 11.65 22.93 -1.90
N LEU A 234 11.55 23.21 -3.20
CA LEU A 234 11.42 22.16 -4.23
C LEU A 234 12.54 21.11 -4.11
N GLY A 235 13.79 21.55 -4.01
CA GLY A 235 14.94 20.65 -3.86
C GLY A 235 14.84 19.76 -2.62
N LEU A 236 14.44 20.35 -1.48
CA LEU A 236 14.21 19.63 -0.23
C LEU A 236 13.11 18.57 -0.37
N ARG A 237 11.97 18.94 -0.96
CA ARG A 237 10.84 18.02 -1.17
C ARG A 237 11.17 16.89 -2.12
N LEU A 238 11.88 17.17 -3.22
CA LEU A 238 12.39 16.14 -4.13
C LEU A 238 13.38 15.22 -3.41
N GLY A 239 14.19 15.75 -2.49
CA GLY A 239 15.06 14.98 -1.61
C GLY A 239 14.28 13.98 -0.75
N ILE A 240 13.16 14.39 -0.14
CA ILE A 240 12.28 13.49 0.65
C ILE A 240 11.75 12.34 -0.24
N ILE A 241 11.31 12.65 -1.46
CA ILE A 241 10.82 11.63 -2.41
C ILE A 241 11.94 10.66 -2.78
N LEU A 242 13.13 11.16 -3.11
CA LEU A 242 14.30 10.35 -3.47
C LEU A 242 14.75 9.45 -2.32
N VAL A 243 14.79 9.96 -1.08
CA VAL A 243 15.09 9.17 0.12
C VAL A 243 14.04 8.08 0.31
N THR A 244 12.76 8.39 0.12
CA THR A 244 11.67 7.41 0.24
C THR A 244 11.79 6.30 -0.81
N ILE A 245 12.08 6.65 -2.07
CA ILE A 245 12.38 5.69 -3.14
C ILE A 245 13.58 4.84 -2.75
N GLY A 246 14.68 5.45 -2.32
CA GLY A 246 15.92 4.76 -1.93
C GLY A 246 15.69 3.75 -0.82
N LEU A 247 14.96 4.13 0.24
CA LEU A 247 14.61 3.24 1.35
C LEU A 247 13.70 2.09 0.90
N ALA A 248 12.69 2.36 0.06
CA ALA A 248 11.79 1.33 -0.45
C ALA A 248 12.54 0.31 -1.33
N VAL A 249 13.37 0.81 -2.26
CA VAL A 249 14.19 -0.03 -3.14
C VAL A 249 15.23 -0.81 -2.34
N ALA A 250 15.89 -0.20 -1.36
CA ALA A 250 16.86 -0.87 -0.49
C ALA A 250 16.20 -1.96 0.37
N ALA A 251 15.04 -1.68 0.96
CA ALA A 251 14.26 -2.67 1.69
C ALA A 251 13.86 -3.84 0.80
N TRP A 252 13.39 -3.57 -0.42
CA TRP A 252 13.05 -4.59 -1.40
C TRP A 252 14.27 -5.44 -1.81
N ALA A 253 15.38 -4.79 -2.15
CA ALA A 253 16.62 -5.46 -2.53
C ALA A 253 17.18 -6.33 -1.40
N TRP A 254 17.11 -5.85 -0.16
CA TRP A 254 17.54 -6.59 1.04
C TRP A 254 16.68 -7.84 1.30
N VAL A 255 15.35 -7.74 1.10
CA VAL A 255 14.46 -8.89 1.21
C VAL A 255 14.79 -9.93 0.14
N LEU A 256 15.13 -9.48 -1.07
CA LEU A 256 15.38 -10.36 -2.21
C LEU A 256 16.76 -11.01 -2.15
N SER A 257 17.81 -10.28 -1.75
CA SER A 257 19.16 -10.85 -1.57
C SER A 257 19.18 -11.95 -0.51
N ARG A 258 18.51 -11.73 0.64
CA ARG A 258 18.37 -12.75 1.68
C ARG A 258 17.67 -14.04 1.21
N ARG A 259 16.87 -13.98 0.15
CA ARG A 259 16.23 -15.15 -0.46
C ARG A 259 17.22 -15.90 -1.35
N VAL A 260 17.88 -15.16 -2.25
CA VAL A 260 18.86 -15.71 -3.20
C VAL A 260 20.04 -16.36 -2.49
N ASP A 261 20.51 -15.78 -1.39
CA ASP A 261 21.63 -16.31 -0.58
C ASP A 261 21.26 -17.57 0.24
N GLY A 262 20.04 -18.09 0.11
CA GLY A 262 19.61 -19.31 0.80
C GLY A 262 19.47 -19.18 2.32
N ALA A 263 19.58 -17.97 2.88
CA ALA A 263 19.42 -17.73 4.33
C ALA A 263 18.02 -18.12 4.86
N THR A 264 17.03 -18.21 3.97
CA THR A 264 15.70 -18.79 4.27
C THR A 264 15.68 -20.32 4.26
N ALA A 265 16.50 -20.99 3.43
CA ALA A 265 16.62 -22.45 3.40
C ALA A 265 17.48 -22.99 4.56
N ALA A 266 18.45 -22.21 5.05
CA ALA A 266 19.25 -22.55 6.22
C ALA A 266 18.41 -22.71 7.52
N ARG A 267 17.20 -22.14 7.57
CA ARG A 267 16.26 -22.33 8.69
C ARG A 267 15.57 -23.71 8.70
N TYR A 268 15.64 -24.47 7.61
CA TYR A 268 15.14 -25.85 7.57
C TYR A 268 16.18 -26.89 8.02
N ARG A 269 17.46 -26.55 8.08
CA ARG A 269 18.49 -27.44 8.61
C ARG A 269 18.73 -27.12 10.09
N SER A 270 18.24 -28.02 10.94
CA SER A 270 18.60 -28.11 12.36
C SER A 270 18.17 -26.93 13.25
N ARG A 271 16.85 -26.78 13.46
CA ARG A 271 16.43 -26.49 14.83
C ARG A 271 16.41 -27.83 15.54
N SER A 272 17.55 -28.18 16.13
CA SER A 272 17.67 -29.21 17.17
C SER A 272 16.39 -29.20 18.01
N ARG A 273 15.80 -30.38 18.22
CA ARG A 273 14.72 -30.66 19.16
C ARG A 273 15.13 -30.12 20.53
N ARG A 274 15.00 -28.82 20.73
CA ARG A 274 15.05 -28.21 22.05
C ARG A 274 13.77 -28.66 22.72
N ASN A 275 13.96 -29.64 23.61
CA ASN A 275 13.06 -30.15 24.63
C ASN A 275 11.65 -29.57 24.54
N ALA A 276 10.71 -30.42 24.15
CA ALA A 276 9.30 -30.18 24.40
C ALA A 276 9.14 -29.94 25.90
N THR A 277 9.19 -28.68 26.32
CA THR A 277 8.68 -28.27 27.62
C THR A 277 7.20 -28.63 27.61
N ASP A 278 6.78 -29.50 28.53
CA ASP A 278 5.39 -29.89 28.71
C ASP A 278 4.52 -28.64 28.83
N LEU A 279 3.87 -28.27 27.73
CA LEU A 279 2.92 -27.18 27.70
C LEU A 279 1.66 -27.69 28.43
N PRO A 280 1.32 -27.14 29.60
CA PRO A 280 0.25 -27.66 30.46
C PRO A 280 -1.05 -27.74 29.68
N LEU A 281 -1.74 -28.89 29.71
CA LEU A 281 -2.93 -29.19 28.87
C LEU A 281 -3.95 -28.05 28.84
N THR A 282 -4.06 -27.30 29.94
CA THR A 282 -4.90 -26.12 30.08
C THR A 282 -4.08 -24.82 30.01
N PRO A 283 -4.44 -23.88 29.10
CA PRO A 283 -3.90 -22.52 29.11
C PRO A 283 -4.12 -21.86 30.48
N GLY A 284 -3.18 -21.02 30.94
CA GLY A 284 -3.27 -20.33 32.22
C GLY A 284 -4.55 -19.51 32.41
N ILE A 285 -5.09 -18.96 31.32
CA ILE A 285 -6.33 -18.16 31.28
C ILE A 285 -7.58 -19.01 31.61
N LEU A 286 -7.52 -20.33 31.41
CA LEU A 286 -8.63 -21.24 31.68
C LEU A 286 -8.50 -21.97 33.03
N ARG A 287 -7.52 -21.60 33.88
CA ARG A 287 -7.19 -22.32 35.14
C ARG A 287 -8.22 -22.19 36.29
N GLY A 288 -9.40 -21.63 36.06
CA GLY A 288 -10.47 -21.54 37.05
C GLY A 288 -11.78 -22.20 36.60
N LEU A 289 -11.82 -22.79 35.41
CA LEU A 289 -13.04 -23.40 34.88
C LEU A 289 -13.18 -24.85 35.37
N PRO A 290 -14.43 -25.33 35.60
CA PRO A 290 -14.66 -26.70 36.02
C PRO A 290 -14.10 -27.69 34.99
N MET A 291 -13.45 -28.75 35.48
CA MET A 291 -12.89 -29.79 34.63
C MET A 291 -14.05 -30.53 33.92
N GLY A 292 -14.10 -30.42 32.59
CA GLY A 292 -15.15 -30.99 31.78
C GLY A 292 -14.85 -30.95 30.27
N PRO A 293 -15.69 -31.57 29.43
CA PRO A 293 -15.49 -31.63 27.98
C PRO A 293 -15.47 -30.25 27.33
N THR A 294 -16.17 -29.27 27.90
CA THR A 294 -16.15 -27.86 27.45
C THR A 294 -14.79 -27.20 27.62
N LEU A 295 -14.09 -27.47 28.72
CA LEU A 295 -12.74 -26.97 29.00
C LEU A 295 -11.70 -27.62 28.08
N ALA A 296 -11.86 -28.91 27.79
CA ALA A 296 -11.03 -29.61 26.80
C ALA A 296 -11.25 -29.05 25.38
N ALA A 297 -12.50 -28.85 24.96
CA ALA A 297 -12.82 -28.28 23.66
C ALA A 297 -12.33 -26.83 23.51
N THR A 298 -12.54 -25.97 24.51
CA THR A 298 -12.08 -24.57 24.49
C THR A 298 -10.56 -24.48 24.54
N SER A 299 -9.87 -25.29 25.34
CA SER A 299 -8.40 -25.32 25.36
C SER A 299 -7.82 -25.81 24.03
N GLN A 300 -8.44 -26.80 23.38
CA GLN A 300 -8.08 -27.26 22.04
C GLN A 300 -8.31 -26.16 21.00
N GLN A 301 -9.47 -25.49 21.02
CA GLN A 301 -9.81 -24.42 20.09
C GLN A 301 -8.85 -23.23 20.25
N LEU A 302 -8.61 -22.75 21.48
CA LEU A 302 -7.63 -21.68 21.76
C LEU A 302 -6.24 -22.06 21.23
N ARG A 303 -5.77 -23.28 21.48
CA ARG A 303 -4.47 -23.71 20.94
C ARG A 303 -4.48 -23.82 19.42
N TYR A 304 -5.57 -24.27 18.83
CA TYR A 304 -5.70 -24.39 17.38
C TYR A 304 -5.67 -23.03 16.68
N PHE A 305 -6.44 -22.07 17.20
CA PHE A 305 -6.47 -20.68 16.73
C PHE A 305 -5.13 -19.98 16.96
N PHE A 306 -4.60 -19.97 18.19
CA PHE A 306 -3.45 -19.15 18.55
C PHE A 306 -2.08 -19.78 18.27
N LEU A 307 -1.95 -21.12 18.21
CA LEU A 307 -0.65 -21.79 18.12
C LEU A 307 -0.46 -22.65 16.87
N ARG A 308 -1.54 -23.10 16.22
CA ARG A 308 -1.47 -24.09 15.13
C ARG A 308 -1.85 -23.56 13.76
N SER A 309 -2.84 -22.67 13.63
CA SER A 309 -3.36 -22.21 12.34
C SER A 309 -3.49 -20.67 12.23
N PRO A 310 -2.49 -19.98 11.64
CA PRO A 310 -2.51 -18.52 11.49
C PRO A 310 -3.67 -18.00 10.61
N ARG A 311 -4.15 -18.83 9.68
CA ARG A 311 -5.33 -18.52 8.87
C ARG A 311 -6.60 -18.37 9.71
N ALA A 312 -6.70 -19.10 10.82
CA ALA A 312 -7.88 -19.06 11.68
C ALA A 312 -7.94 -17.77 12.51
N ILE A 313 -6.79 -17.17 12.86
CA ILE A 313 -6.72 -15.82 13.44
C ILE A 313 -7.18 -14.78 12.42
N GLN A 314 -6.78 -14.92 11.15
CA GLN A 314 -7.24 -14.02 10.08
C GLN A 314 -8.77 -14.10 9.93
N THR A 315 -9.37 -15.30 9.98
CA THR A 315 -10.84 -15.45 9.99
C THR A 315 -11.50 -14.90 11.25
N LEU A 316 -10.79 -14.83 12.38
CA LEU A 316 -11.31 -14.26 13.62
C LEU A 316 -11.22 -12.72 13.66
N VAL A 317 -10.21 -12.14 13.02
CA VAL A 317 -9.89 -10.71 13.09
C VAL A 317 -10.51 -9.92 11.95
N ILE A 318 -10.55 -10.49 10.73
CA ILE A 318 -11.06 -9.79 9.55
C ILE A 318 -12.55 -9.43 9.68
N PRO A 319 -13.45 -10.33 10.15
CA PRO A 319 -14.87 -10.00 10.28
C PRO A 319 -15.19 -8.88 11.26
N PRO A 320 -14.64 -8.83 12.49
CA PRO A 320 -14.90 -7.70 13.38
C PRO A 320 -14.26 -6.41 12.86
N VAL A 321 -13.07 -6.46 12.24
CA VAL A 321 -12.47 -5.24 11.65
C VAL A 321 -13.34 -4.70 10.51
N MET A 322 -13.79 -5.56 9.59
CA MET A 322 -14.72 -5.17 8.52
C MET A 322 -16.07 -4.72 9.10
N GLY A 323 -16.56 -5.39 10.15
CA GLY A 323 -17.78 -5.02 10.85
C GLY A 323 -17.70 -3.63 11.47
N VAL A 324 -16.57 -3.25 12.10
CA VAL A 324 -16.36 -1.90 12.63
C VAL A 324 -16.32 -0.88 11.49
N VAL A 325 -15.60 -1.18 10.41
CA VAL A 325 -15.50 -0.26 9.27
C VAL A 325 -16.87 -0.02 8.65
N VAL A 326 -17.63 -1.08 8.36
CA VAL A 326 -18.96 -0.98 7.74
C VAL A 326 -19.97 -0.36 8.69
N ALA A 327 -19.99 -0.76 9.96
CA ALA A 327 -20.88 -0.18 10.96
C ALA A 327 -20.62 1.33 11.13
N HIS A 328 -19.36 1.74 11.16
CA HIS A 328 -19.01 3.16 11.26
C HIS A 328 -19.32 3.92 9.98
N THR A 329 -18.96 3.41 8.79
CA THR A 329 -19.22 4.13 7.52
C THR A 329 -20.70 4.24 7.19
N SER A 330 -21.50 3.22 7.54
CA SER A 330 -22.91 3.14 7.14
C SER A 330 -23.86 3.68 8.19
N PHE A 331 -23.45 3.71 9.48
CA PHE A 331 -24.32 4.12 10.57
C PHE A 331 -23.81 5.31 11.39
N VAL A 332 -22.82 6.06 10.87
CA VAL A 332 -22.26 7.22 11.57
C VAL A 332 -23.33 8.27 11.89
N GLU A 333 -24.24 8.51 10.94
CA GLU A 333 -25.30 9.52 11.05
C GLU A 333 -26.40 9.15 12.05
N TYR A 334 -26.53 7.85 12.40
CA TYR A 334 -27.54 7.34 13.31
C TYR A 334 -27.06 7.22 14.77
N GLY A 335 -25.85 7.69 15.07
CA GLY A 335 -25.29 7.75 16.41
C GLY A 335 -24.66 6.45 16.91
N LEU A 336 -24.02 6.52 18.09
CA LEU A 336 -23.20 5.44 18.66
C LEU A 336 -24.00 4.15 18.88
N ALA A 337 -25.27 4.28 19.30
CA ALA A 337 -26.15 3.13 19.55
C ALA A 337 -26.40 2.31 18.27
N ALA A 338 -26.67 2.98 17.15
CA ALA A 338 -26.87 2.33 15.85
C ALA A 338 -25.58 1.67 15.33
N GLN A 339 -24.42 2.31 15.54
CA GLN A 339 -23.12 1.74 15.19
C GLN A 339 -22.82 0.47 16.00
N THR A 340 -23.07 0.49 17.31
CA THR A 340 -22.85 -0.69 18.18
C THR A 340 -23.79 -1.84 17.84
N ALA A 341 -25.06 -1.54 17.50
CA ALA A 341 -26.03 -2.53 17.05
C ALA A 341 -25.65 -3.13 15.68
N ALA A 342 -25.23 -2.32 14.72
CA ALA A 342 -24.77 -2.79 13.41
C ALA A 342 -23.50 -3.65 13.51
N PHE A 343 -22.55 -3.25 14.36
CA PHE A 343 -21.35 -4.04 14.65
C PHE A 343 -21.71 -5.39 15.27
N ALA A 344 -22.57 -5.39 16.29
CA ALA A 344 -23.04 -6.60 16.96
C ALA A 344 -23.75 -7.55 15.96
N ALA A 345 -24.66 -7.03 15.13
CA ALA A 345 -25.38 -7.80 14.13
C ALA A 345 -24.43 -8.45 13.10
N MET A 346 -23.42 -7.72 12.61
CA MET A 346 -22.44 -8.28 11.65
C MET A 346 -21.46 -9.27 12.28
N SER A 347 -21.11 -9.08 13.55
CA SER A 347 -20.24 -10.02 14.27
C SER A 347 -20.87 -11.40 14.50
N VAL A 348 -22.20 -11.48 14.54
CA VAL A 348 -22.96 -12.73 14.68
C VAL A 348 -23.12 -13.47 13.35
N VAL A 349 -23.13 -12.75 12.22
CA VAL A 349 -23.32 -13.34 10.88
C VAL A 349 -22.02 -13.90 10.29
N ALA A 350 -20.87 -13.45 10.76
CA ALA A 350 -19.57 -13.79 10.19
C ALA A 350 -18.69 -14.75 11.03
N GLY A 351 -19.20 -15.22 12.18
CA GLY A 351 -18.60 -16.28 13.00
C GLY A 351 -19.23 -17.63 12.72
#